data_AF-K5E6J6-F1
#
_entry.id   AF-K5E6J6-F1
#
_cell.length_a   1.000
_cell.length_b   1.000
_cell.length_c   1.000
_cell.angle_alpha   90.00
_cell.angle_beta   90.00
_cell.angle_gamma   90.00
#
_symmetry.space_group_name_H-M   'P 1'
#
loop_
_entity.id
_entity.type
_entity.pdbx_description
1 polymer ?
#
loop_
_entity_poly.entity_id
_entity_poly.type
_entity_poly.pdbx_seq_one_letter_code
_entity_poly.pdbx_strand_id
1 'polypeptide(L)'
;MSTHTLDLSSTDGSVERRINEVRQGNRQSLGDLLQLYQNYLSLLAQAQIDGRLRRRMSSSDLVQETLLAAHRDFDQFRGKTEGEWLAWLRQILSNCLSHAIERHFHAKKRDLRREVALESMTKRLDDSMARLSHFVAAKGNTPSEDMHQREMADALSLQLSKLKDKYRDVIVYRNLQGLSFEEIGSLMDMKTGTARMTWVRAIAKLKEVAAPDGQ
;
A
#
# COMPACT_ATOMS: atom_id res chain seq x y z
N MET A 1 -44.24 -4.71 7.42
CA MET A 1 -43.14 -3.86 7.91
C MET A 1 -42.20 -4.74 8.71
N SER A 2 -41.09 -5.15 8.09
CA SER A 2 -40.04 -5.91 8.76
C SER A 2 -38.72 -5.17 8.53
N THR A 3 -38.16 -4.71 9.63
CA THR A 3 -36.86 -4.06 9.75
C THR A 3 -35.78 -5.01 9.24
N HIS A 4 -35.16 -4.67 8.11
CA HIS A 4 -33.95 -5.32 7.62
C HIS A 4 -32.78 -4.74 8.41
N THR A 5 -32.43 -5.38 9.52
CA THR A 5 -31.19 -5.12 10.24
C THR A 5 -30.06 -5.64 9.34
N LEU A 6 -29.38 -4.73 8.65
CA LEU A 6 -28.15 -5.01 7.92
C LEU A 6 -27.10 -5.46 8.93
N ASP A 7 -26.76 -6.74 8.86
CA ASP A 7 -25.66 -7.36 9.59
C ASP A 7 -24.32 -6.81 9.06
N LEU A 8 -23.76 -5.86 9.79
CA LEU A 8 -22.46 -5.23 9.53
C LEU A 8 -21.27 -6.06 10.08
N SER A 9 -21.47 -7.33 10.48
CA SER A 9 -20.41 -8.18 11.06
C SER A 9 -19.79 -9.20 10.08
N SER A 10 -20.14 -9.17 8.79
CA SER A 10 -19.83 -10.25 7.85
C SER A 10 -18.44 -10.22 7.16
N THR A 11 -17.64 -9.15 7.27
CA THR A 11 -16.34 -9.02 6.58
C THR A 11 -15.13 -9.45 7.40
N ASP A 12 -15.15 -9.26 8.72
CA ASP A 12 -14.08 -9.66 9.65
C ASP A 12 -13.97 -11.19 9.79
N GLY A 13 -15.01 -11.92 9.35
CA GLY A 13 -14.97 -13.37 9.19
C GLY A 13 -14.52 -13.85 7.81
N SER A 14 -14.17 -12.96 6.87
CA SER A 14 -13.90 -13.33 5.47
C SER A 14 -12.43 -13.63 5.18
N VAL A 15 -11.49 -12.91 5.80
CA VAL A 15 -10.05 -13.08 5.58
C VAL A 15 -9.52 -14.28 6.35
N GLU A 16 -9.83 -14.36 7.64
CA GLU A 16 -9.53 -15.43 8.57
C GLU A 16 -10.06 -16.76 8.03
N ARG A 17 -11.29 -16.74 7.50
CA ARG A 17 -11.91 -17.90 6.83
C ARG A 17 -11.12 -18.30 5.59
N ARG A 18 -10.76 -17.35 4.71
CA ARG A 18 -9.94 -17.63 3.52
C ARG A 18 -8.56 -18.18 3.89
N ILE A 19 -7.90 -17.63 4.92
CA ILE A 19 -6.63 -18.16 5.45
C ILE A 19 -6.79 -19.63 5.86
N ASN A 20 -7.88 -19.97 6.55
CA ASN A 20 -8.17 -21.34 6.96
C ASN A 20 -8.52 -22.26 5.77
N GLU A 21 -9.26 -21.78 4.78
CA GLU A 21 -9.56 -22.54 3.55
C GLU A 21 -8.29 -22.88 2.76
N VAL A 22 -7.36 -21.93 2.64
CA VAL A 22 -6.08 -22.19 1.96
C VAL A 22 -5.28 -23.26 2.70
N ARG A 23 -5.26 -23.21 4.04
CA ARG A 23 -4.62 -24.25 4.87
C ARG A 23 -5.24 -25.62 4.73
N GLN A 24 -6.54 -25.69 4.39
CA GLN A 24 -7.24 -26.94 4.11
C GLN A 24 -7.01 -27.45 2.68
N GLY A 25 -6.15 -26.79 1.91
CA GLY A 25 -5.73 -27.21 0.56
C GLY A 25 -6.43 -26.48 -0.59
N ASN A 26 -7.32 -25.52 -0.30
CA ASN A 26 -7.95 -24.72 -1.36
C ASN A 26 -7.00 -23.62 -1.87
N ARG A 27 -6.16 -23.97 -2.84
CA ARG A 27 -5.20 -23.03 -3.45
C ARG A 27 -5.88 -21.88 -4.21
N GLN A 28 -7.10 -22.06 -4.72
CA GLN A 28 -7.81 -20.96 -5.39
C GLN A 28 -8.14 -19.83 -4.40
N SER A 29 -8.49 -20.18 -3.15
CA SER A 29 -8.73 -19.20 -2.08
C SER A 29 -7.49 -18.33 -1.80
N LEU A 30 -6.27 -18.79 -2.10
CA LEU A 30 -5.04 -18.01 -1.91
C LEU A 30 -4.90 -16.94 -2.97
N GLY A 31 -5.17 -17.29 -4.24
CA GLY A 31 -5.17 -16.33 -5.34
C GLY A 31 -6.18 -15.22 -5.10
N ASP A 32 -7.41 -15.60 -4.71
CA ASP A 32 -8.46 -14.64 -4.38
C ASP A 32 -8.06 -13.76 -3.18
N LEU A 33 -7.50 -14.36 -2.13
CA LEU A 33 -7.03 -13.62 -0.95
C LEU A 33 -5.94 -12.62 -1.31
N LEU A 34 -4.96 -13.02 -2.12
CA LEU A 34 -3.88 -12.14 -2.58
C LEU A 34 -4.40 -11.00 -3.46
N GLN A 35 -5.36 -11.29 -4.34
CA GLN A 35 -6.00 -10.30 -5.20
C GLN A 35 -6.69 -9.19 -4.40
N LEU A 36 -7.28 -9.54 -3.25
CA LEU A 36 -7.89 -8.57 -2.33
C LEU A 36 -6.89 -7.52 -1.81
N TYR A 37 -5.59 -7.84 -1.70
CA TYR A 37 -4.57 -6.90 -1.20
C TYR A 37 -3.73 -6.24 -2.30
N GLN A 38 -4.05 -6.43 -3.57
CA GLN A 38 -3.26 -5.88 -4.67
C GLN A 38 -3.17 -4.35 -4.62
N ASN A 39 -4.29 -3.66 -4.38
CA ASN A 39 -4.32 -2.20 -4.30
C ASN A 39 -3.56 -1.66 -3.08
N TYR A 40 -3.70 -2.34 -1.95
CA TYR A 40 -2.92 -2.07 -0.74
C TYR A 40 -1.42 -2.14 -1.01
N LEU A 41 -0.96 -3.25 -1.58
CA LEU A 41 0.45 -3.42 -1.96
C LEU A 41 0.89 -2.41 -3.01
N SER A 42 0.02 -2.03 -3.93
CA SER A 42 0.33 -1.05 -4.97
C SER A 42 0.58 0.33 -4.39
N LEU A 43 -0.23 0.77 -3.43
CA LEU A 43 -0.01 2.05 -2.74
C LEU A 43 1.29 2.05 -1.94
N LEU A 44 1.56 0.95 -1.22
CA LEU A 44 2.81 0.81 -0.48
C LEU A 44 4.03 0.77 -1.40
N ALA A 45 3.97 0.01 -2.49
CA ALA A 45 5.04 -0.05 -3.48
C ALA A 45 5.31 1.34 -4.10
N GLN A 46 4.27 2.09 -4.47
CA GLN A 46 4.41 3.47 -4.96
C GLN A 46 5.05 4.40 -3.93
N ALA A 47 4.77 4.18 -2.64
CA ALA A 47 5.39 4.91 -1.54
C ALA A 47 6.85 4.51 -1.27
N GLN A 48 7.33 3.37 -1.77
CA GLN A 48 8.73 2.96 -1.54
C GLN A 48 9.64 3.17 -2.74
N ILE A 49 9.11 3.10 -3.97
CA ILE A 49 9.93 3.28 -5.18
C ILE A 49 10.19 4.76 -5.42
N ASP A 50 11.43 5.17 -5.13
CA ASP A 50 11.95 6.51 -5.41
C ASP A 50 12.24 6.73 -6.91
N GLY A 51 12.52 7.98 -7.31
CA GLY A 51 12.75 8.34 -8.70
C GLY A 51 13.95 7.62 -9.37
N ARG A 52 14.90 7.09 -8.59
CA ARG A 52 16.03 6.33 -9.15
C ARG A 52 15.60 4.90 -9.46
N LEU A 53 14.91 4.23 -8.54
CA LEU A 53 14.40 2.87 -8.72
C LEU A 53 13.26 2.82 -9.74
N ARG A 54 12.42 3.87 -9.83
CA ARG A 54 11.32 3.99 -10.83
C ARG A 54 11.79 3.85 -12.29
N ARG A 55 13.04 4.18 -12.59
CA ARG A 55 13.62 4.03 -13.95
C ARG A 55 14.04 2.60 -14.27
N ARG A 56 14.11 1.71 -13.28
CA ARG A 56 14.60 0.34 -13.41
C ARG A 56 13.53 -0.70 -13.13
N MET A 57 12.54 -0.36 -12.30
CA MET A 57 11.45 -1.24 -11.90
C MET A 57 10.18 -0.42 -11.66
N SER A 58 9.04 -0.90 -12.16
CA SER A 58 7.74 -0.28 -11.87
C SER A 58 7.17 -0.77 -10.53
N SER A 59 6.23 0.00 -9.95
CA SER A 59 5.50 -0.46 -8.76
C SER A 59 4.65 -1.70 -9.04
N SER A 60 4.13 -1.86 -10.26
CA SER A 60 3.38 -3.04 -10.69
C SER A 60 4.26 -4.28 -10.68
N ASP A 61 5.50 -4.19 -11.19
CA ASP A 61 6.44 -5.32 -11.21
C ASP A 61 6.77 -5.77 -9.79
N LEU A 62 7.02 -4.80 -8.89
CA LEU A 62 7.29 -5.10 -7.48
C LEU A 62 6.08 -5.76 -6.79
N VAL A 63 4.87 -5.29 -7.07
CA VAL A 63 3.64 -5.93 -6.53
C VAL A 63 3.51 -7.34 -7.07
N GLN A 64 3.69 -7.57 -8.37
CA GLN A 64 3.62 -8.92 -8.94
C GLN A 64 4.65 -9.86 -8.32
N GLU A 65 5.90 -9.41 -8.17
CA GLU A 65 6.97 -10.20 -7.52
C GLU A 65 6.60 -10.53 -6.06
N THR A 66 5.99 -9.56 -5.35
CA THR A 66 5.48 -9.75 -3.98
C THR A 66 4.36 -10.78 -3.93
N LEU A 67 3.37 -10.71 -4.83
CA LEU A 67 2.24 -11.65 -4.87
C LEU A 67 2.71 -13.07 -5.21
N LEU A 68 3.67 -13.21 -6.14
CA LEU A 68 4.27 -14.49 -6.49
C LEU A 68 5.07 -15.09 -5.32
N ALA A 69 5.85 -14.25 -4.62
CA ALA A 69 6.58 -14.66 -3.43
C ALA A 69 5.62 -15.09 -2.30
N ALA A 70 4.55 -14.33 -2.05
CA ALA A 70 3.51 -14.70 -1.09
C ALA A 70 2.82 -16.01 -1.46
N HIS A 71 2.49 -16.22 -2.74
CA HIS A 71 1.91 -17.48 -3.18
C HIS A 71 2.86 -18.67 -2.94
N ARG A 72 4.16 -18.49 -3.24
CA ARG A 72 5.19 -19.53 -3.01
C ARG A 72 5.43 -19.81 -1.53
N ASP A 73 5.49 -18.77 -0.71
CA ASP A 73 5.96 -18.85 0.67
C ASP A 73 4.80 -19.02 1.68
N PHE A 74 3.54 -19.12 1.22
CA PHE A 74 2.36 -19.25 2.07
C PHE A 74 2.46 -20.39 3.09
N ASP A 75 3.10 -21.52 2.74
CA ASP A 75 3.29 -22.65 3.65
C ASP A 75 4.15 -22.31 4.89
N GLN A 76 4.85 -21.16 4.87
CA GLN A 76 5.61 -20.62 6.00
C GLN A 76 4.79 -19.66 6.87
N PHE A 77 3.64 -19.17 6.39
CA PHE A 77 2.79 -18.26 7.13
C PHE A 77 2.09 -18.96 8.30
N ARG A 78 2.26 -18.43 9.52
CA ARG A 78 1.70 -18.99 10.76
C ARG A 78 0.60 -18.13 11.39
N GLY A 79 0.39 -16.91 10.90
CA GLY A 79 -0.64 -16.00 11.40
C GLY A 79 -2.06 -16.53 11.16
N LYS A 80 -3.02 -15.98 11.89
CA LYS A 80 -4.44 -16.34 11.85
C LYS A 80 -5.33 -15.12 11.62
N THR A 81 -4.84 -13.91 11.92
CA THR A 81 -5.61 -12.67 11.76
C THR A 81 -5.19 -11.90 10.51
N GLU A 82 -6.07 -11.01 10.04
CA GLU A 82 -5.76 -10.08 8.97
C GLU A 82 -4.55 -9.18 9.31
N GLY A 83 -4.41 -8.73 10.56
CA GLY A 83 -3.27 -7.92 10.99
C GLY A 83 -1.93 -8.65 10.81
N GLU A 84 -1.88 -9.93 11.17
CA GLU A 84 -0.69 -10.77 10.96
C GLU A 84 -0.44 -11.05 9.48
N TRP A 85 -1.51 -11.23 8.70
CA TRP A 85 -1.43 -11.38 7.24
C TRP A 85 -0.84 -10.14 6.56
N LEU A 86 -1.32 -8.96 6.92
CA LEU A 86 -0.82 -7.68 6.42
C LEU A 86 0.65 -7.47 6.79
N ALA A 87 1.03 -7.77 8.04
CA ALA A 87 2.42 -7.69 8.48
C ALA A 87 3.33 -8.61 7.66
N TRP A 88 2.87 -9.83 7.40
CA TRP A 88 3.60 -10.80 6.57
C TRP A 88 3.74 -10.35 5.12
N LEU A 89 2.67 -9.83 4.51
CA LEU A 89 2.72 -9.25 3.16
C LEU A 89 3.69 -8.07 3.07
N ARG A 90 3.74 -7.19 4.09
CA ARG A 90 4.72 -6.09 4.15
C ARG A 90 6.15 -6.61 4.27
N GLN A 91 6.37 -7.67 5.04
CA GLN A 91 7.69 -8.30 5.12
C GLN A 91 8.15 -8.85 3.77
N ILE A 92 7.25 -9.51 3.03
CA ILE A 92 7.56 -10.01 1.68
C ILE A 92 7.85 -8.84 0.73
N LEU A 93 7.01 -7.79 0.75
CA LEU A 93 7.22 -6.59 -0.07
C LEU A 93 8.58 -5.95 0.22
N SER A 94 8.97 -5.86 1.49
CA SER A 94 10.27 -5.38 1.94
C SER A 94 11.41 -6.24 1.39
N ASN A 95 11.26 -7.58 1.43
CA ASN A 95 12.24 -8.52 0.86
C ASN A 95 12.38 -8.30 -0.65
N CYS A 96 11.28 -8.24 -1.39
CA CYS A 96 11.27 -8.02 -2.84
C CYS A 96 11.91 -6.66 -3.22
N LEU A 97 11.60 -5.61 -2.47
CA LEU A 97 12.18 -4.28 -2.67
C LEU A 97 13.69 -4.29 -2.44
N SER A 98 14.14 -4.93 -1.34
CA SER A 98 15.56 -5.08 -1.03
C SER A 98 16.29 -5.81 -2.15
N HIS A 99 15.73 -6.92 -2.64
CA HIS A 99 16.27 -7.65 -3.77
C HIS A 99 16.32 -6.84 -5.07
N ALA A 100 15.28 -6.05 -5.37
CA ALA A 100 15.29 -5.17 -6.53
C ALA A 100 16.40 -4.10 -6.42
N ILE A 101 16.58 -3.50 -5.25
CA ILE A 101 17.64 -2.51 -5.01
C ILE A 101 19.02 -3.16 -5.16
N GLU A 102 19.24 -4.35 -4.59
CA GLU A 102 20.49 -5.10 -4.75
C GLU A 102 20.78 -5.40 -6.23
N ARG A 103 19.80 -5.96 -6.95
CA ARG A 103 19.93 -6.30 -8.38
C ARG A 103 20.27 -5.08 -9.25
N HIS A 104 19.70 -3.92 -8.95
CA HIS A 104 19.81 -2.74 -9.82
C HIS A 104 20.84 -1.70 -9.39
N PHE A 105 21.24 -1.66 -8.11
CA PHE A 105 22.11 -0.60 -7.58
C PHE A 105 23.37 -1.12 -6.88
N HIS A 106 23.39 -2.34 -6.31
CA HIS A 106 24.57 -2.85 -5.61
C HIS A 106 24.67 -4.39 -5.61
N ALA A 107 25.48 -4.94 -6.53
CA ALA A 107 26.12 -6.23 -6.31
C ALA A 107 27.26 -6.06 -5.29
N LYS A 108 27.25 -6.85 -4.20
CA LYS A 108 28.28 -6.98 -3.13
C LYS A 108 28.06 -6.13 -1.87
N LYS A 109 27.32 -6.63 -0.88
CA LYS A 109 27.67 -6.53 0.56
C LYS A 109 26.86 -7.51 1.43
N ARG A 110 27.57 -8.18 2.35
CA ARG A 110 27.18 -9.36 3.16
C ARG A 110 26.15 -9.10 4.29
N ASP A 111 25.49 -10.20 4.67
CA ASP A 111 24.35 -10.46 5.58
C ASP A 111 23.98 -9.45 6.68
N LEU A 112 24.88 -9.02 7.57
CA LEU A 112 24.47 -8.19 8.72
C LEU A 112 23.93 -6.81 8.32
N ARG A 113 24.45 -6.22 7.24
CA ARG A 113 23.90 -4.95 6.72
C ARG A 113 22.53 -5.14 6.06
N ARG A 114 22.23 -6.37 5.63
CA ARG A 114 21.01 -6.72 4.94
C ARG A 114 19.85 -6.86 5.91
N GLU A 115 20.05 -7.51 7.05
CA GLU A 115 19.04 -7.60 8.11
C GLU A 115 18.65 -6.20 8.63
N VAL A 116 19.63 -5.35 8.94
CA VAL A 116 19.39 -3.96 9.38
C VAL A 116 18.70 -3.12 8.28
N ALA A 117 19.12 -3.27 7.02
CA ALA A 117 18.48 -2.57 5.91
C ALA A 117 17.03 -3.04 5.69
N LEU A 118 16.77 -4.34 5.85
CA LEU A 118 15.45 -4.93 5.70
C LEU A 118 14.51 -4.50 6.82
N GLU A 119 14.97 -4.52 8.07
CA GLU A 119 14.22 -4.02 9.22
C GLU A 119 13.86 -2.54 9.03
N SER A 120 14.82 -1.73 8.56
CA SER A 120 14.58 -0.33 8.23
C SER A 120 13.54 -0.16 7.11
N MET A 121 13.56 -1.00 6.07
CA MET A 121 12.55 -0.97 5.00
C MET A 121 11.16 -1.40 5.48
N THR A 122 11.06 -2.45 6.30
CA THR A 122 9.80 -2.89 6.88
C THR A 122 9.20 -1.79 7.76
N LYS A 123 10.01 -1.15 8.61
CA LYS A 123 9.58 0.01 9.40
C LYS A 123 9.06 1.16 8.54
N ARG A 124 9.71 1.47 7.42
CA ARG A 124 9.23 2.51 6.48
C ARG A 124 7.89 2.16 5.86
N LEU A 125 7.61 0.88 5.61
CA LEU A 125 6.31 0.40 5.14
C LEU A 125 5.23 0.57 6.22
N ASP A 126 5.54 0.22 7.48
CA ASP A 126 4.63 0.43 8.62
C ASP A 126 4.32 1.92 8.83
N ASP A 127 5.32 2.80 8.75
CA ASP A 127 5.12 4.26 8.84
C ASP A 127 4.22 4.78 7.70
N SER A 128 4.41 4.24 6.48
CA SER A 128 3.59 4.63 5.32
C SER A 128 2.14 4.19 5.48
N MET A 129 1.91 3.00 6.05
CA MET A 129 0.59 2.48 6.38
C MET A 129 -0.09 3.36 7.44
N ALA A 130 0.60 3.70 8.54
CA ALA A 130 0.05 4.56 9.58
C ALA A 130 -0.41 5.92 9.00
N ARG A 131 0.42 6.52 8.13
CA ARG A 131 0.07 7.78 7.48
C ARG A 131 -1.07 7.64 6.47
N LEU A 132 -1.14 6.52 5.74
CA LEU A 132 -2.28 6.20 4.88
C LEU A 132 -3.58 6.19 5.69
N SER A 133 -3.59 5.48 6.82
CA SER A 133 -4.76 5.40 7.70
C SER A 133 -5.20 6.79 8.18
N HIS A 134 -4.25 7.60 8.67
CA HIS A 134 -4.53 8.97 9.10
C HIS A 134 -5.03 9.86 7.95
N PHE A 135 -4.47 9.73 6.75
CA PHE A 135 -4.84 10.55 5.60
C PHE A 135 -6.27 10.27 5.12
N VAL A 136 -6.72 9.03 5.17
CA VAL A 136 -8.08 8.64 4.80
C VAL A 136 -9.08 9.04 5.88
N ALA A 137 -8.75 8.82 7.16
CA ALA A 137 -9.62 9.22 8.30
C ALA A 137 -9.88 10.74 8.32
N ALA A 138 -8.86 11.56 8.05
CA ALA A 138 -8.99 13.02 7.99
C ALA A 138 -9.90 13.54 6.87
N LYS A 139 -10.36 12.68 5.95
CA LYS A 139 -11.23 13.06 4.82
C LYS A 139 -12.73 12.83 5.06
N GLY A 140 -13.14 12.48 6.28
CA GLY A 140 -14.56 12.32 6.62
C GLY A 140 -15.12 10.94 6.31
N ASN A 141 -14.29 10.02 5.82
CA ASN A 141 -14.56 8.58 5.98
C ASN A 141 -14.18 8.27 7.43
N THR A 142 -15.10 8.43 8.38
CA THR A 142 -14.93 7.92 9.75
C THR A 142 -14.98 6.41 9.66
N PRO A 143 -13.84 5.72 9.74
CA PRO A 143 -13.86 4.27 9.85
C PRO A 143 -14.42 4.00 11.26
N SER A 144 -15.29 3.00 11.44
CA SER A 144 -15.20 2.31 12.74
C SER A 144 -13.76 1.79 12.85
N GLU A 145 -13.21 1.70 14.05
CA GLU A 145 -11.78 1.40 14.30
C GLU A 145 -11.23 0.17 13.51
N ASP A 146 -12.10 -0.68 12.97
CA ASP A 146 -11.82 -1.91 12.20
C ASP A 146 -12.19 -1.85 10.70
N MET A 147 -12.52 -0.69 10.11
CA MET A 147 -12.70 -0.61 8.65
C MET A 147 -11.38 -0.97 7.96
N HIS A 148 -11.36 -2.18 7.39
CA HIS A 148 -10.18 -2.92 6.99
C HIS A 148 -9.25 -2.07 6.10
N GLN A 149 -7.95 -2.01 6.43
CA GLN A 149 -6.95 -1.21 5.70
C GLN A 149 -6.98 -1.42 4.18
N ARG A 150 -7.43 -2.61 3.75
CA ARG A 150 -7.74 -2.95 2.37
C ARG A 150 -8.77 -2.03 1.73
N GLU A 151 -9.93 -1.84 2.36
CA GLU A 151 -11.02 -1.02 1.79
C GLU A 151 -10.60 0.44 1.66
N MET A 152 -9.84 0.94 2.65
CA MET A 152 -9.24 2.26 2.61
C MET A 152 -8.25 2.38 1.44
N ALA A 153 -7.43 1.35 1.23
CA ALA A 153 -6.49 1.29 0.12
C ALA A 153 -7.20 1.20 -1.24
N ASP A 154 -8.27 0.42 -1.35
CA ASP A 154 -9.08 0.30 -2.57
C ASP A 154 -9.70 1.64 -2.96
N ALA A 155 -10.38 2.28 -2.00
CA ALA A 155 -11.00 3.58 -2.22
C ALA A 155 -9.96 4.64 -2.62
N LEU A 156 -8.82 4.70 -1.92
CA LEU A 156 -7.78 5.67 -2.25
C LEU A 156 -7.10 5.36 -3.59
N SER A 157 -6.81 4.09 -3.88
CA SER A 157 -6.22 3.66 -5.15
C SER A 157 -7.09 4.07 -6.33
N LEU A 158 -8.40 3.82 -6.23
CA LEU A 158 -9.38 4.23 -7.24
C LEU A 158 -9.39 5.75 -7.43
N GLN A 159 -9.43 6.53 -6.36
CA GLN A 159 -9.42 7.99 -6.44
C GLN A 159 -8.12 8.53 -7.04
N LEU A 160 -6.97 7.99 -6.63
CA LEU A 160 -5.66 8.38 -7.16
C LEU A 160 -5.48 8.01 -8.64
N SER A 161 -6.09 6.91 -9.10
CA SER A 161 -6.06 6.49 -10.50
C SER A 161 -6.70 7.51 -11.45
N LYS A 162 -7.71 8.25 -10.96
CA LYS A 162 -8.40 9.32 -11.70
C LYS A 162 -7.58 10.61 -11.80
N LEU A 163 -6.48 10.74 -11.06
CA LEU A 163 -5.60 11.91 -11.09
C LEU A 163 -4.49 11.76 -12.12
N LYS A 164 -4.05 12.90 -12.66
CA LYS A 164 -2.79 13.01 -13.43
C LYS A 164 -1.62 12.57 -12.56
N ASP A 165 -0.61 11.94 -13.16
CA ASP A 165 0.55 11.37 -12.46
C ASP A 165 1.22 12.37 -11.52
N LYS A 166 1.44 13.61 -11.98
CA LYS A 166 2.03 14.68 -11.15
C LYS A 166 1.25 14.95 -9.84
N TYR A 167 -0.08 14.84 -9.88
CA TYR A 167 -0.92 15.03 -8.70
C TYR A 167 -0.94 13.79 -7.83
N ARG A 168 -0.93 12.60 -8.42
CA ARG A 168 -0.79 11.35 -7.68
C ARG A 168 0.53 11.33 -6.92
N ASP A 169 1.64 11.62 -7.59
CA ASP A 169 2.98 11.58 -7.03
C ASP A 169 3.16 12.55 -5.87
N VAL A 170 2.73 13.81 -6.02
CA VAL A 170 2.89 14.79 -4.93
C VAL A 170 2.09 14.39 -3.68
N ILE A 171 0.94 13.73 -3.84
CA ILE A 171 0.14 13.21 -2.73
C ILE A 171 0.83 12.01 -2.10
N VAL A 172 1.32 11.06 -2.91
CA VAL A 172 2.05 9.89 -2.40
C VAL A 172 3.30 10.33 -1.63
N TYR A 173 4.10 11.24 -2.18
CA TYR A 173 5.30 11.74 -1.51
C TYR A 173 4.98 12.49 -0.23
N ARG A 174 3.98 13.38 -0.24
CA ARG A 174 3.67 14.17 0.94
C ARG A 174 2.97 13.37 2.04
N ASN A 175 1.98 12.57 1.66
CA ASN A 175 1.04 11.96 2.61
C ASN A 175 1.41 10.52 2.95
N LEU A 176 1.99 9.74 2.03
CA LEU A 176 2.38 8.36 2.32
C LEU A 176 3.86 8.30 2.72
N GLN A 177 4.75 8.96 1.97
CA GLN A 177 6.19 8.97 2.28
C GLN A 177 6.61 9.99 3.34
N GLY A 178 5.77 10.98 3.65
CA GLY A 178 6.03 11.99 4.68
C GLY A 178 7.08 13.03 4.28
N LEU A 179 7.43 13.14 2.99
CA LEU A 179 8.45 14.06 2.52
C LEU A 179 8.04 15.53 2.73
N SER A 180 9.02 16.37 3.01
CA SER A 180 8.88 17.82 3.01
C SER A 180 8.69 18.36 1.58
N PHE A 181 8.13 19.57 1.45
CA PHE A 181 7.98 20.19 0.13
C PHE A 181 9.32 20.49 -0.56
N GLU A 182 10.40 20.60 0.19
CA GLU A 182 11.75 20.79 -0.33
C GLU A 182 12.30 19.50 -0.94
N GLU A 183 12.15 18.37 -0.24
CA GLU A 183 12.48 17.05 -0.75
C GLU A 183 11.64 16.70 -1.98
N ILE A 184 10.34 16.99 -1.94
CA ILE A 184 9.43 16.80 -3.09
C ILE A 184 9.86 17.67 -4.27
N GLY A 185 10.21 18.94 -4.02
CA GLY A 185 10.70 19.84 -5.05
C GLY A 185 11.95 19.28 -5.73
N SER A 186 12.91 18.81 -4.94
CA SER A 186 14.15 18.20 -5.43
C SER A 186 13.88 16.91 -6.22
N LEU A 187 12.97 16.06 -5.74
CA LEU A 187 12.64 14.77 -6.35
C LEU A 187 11.89 14.92 -7.67
N MET A 188 11.01 15.91 -7.77
CA MET A 188 10.16 16.15 -8.93
C MET A 188 10.68 17.27 -9.86
N ASP A 189 11.93 17.71 -9.66
CA ASP A 189 12.58 18.79 -10.41
C ASP A 189 11.73 20.07 -10.51
N MET A 190 11.28 20.58 -9.35
CA MET A 190 10.52 21.81 -9.25
C MET A 190 10.83 22.61 -7.99
N LYS A 191 10.51 23.90 -7.99
CA LYS A 191 10.69 24.76 -6.81
C LYS A 191 9.78 24.30 -5.66
N THR A 192 10.23 24.45 -4.42
CA THR A 192 9.47 24.13 -3.19
C THR A 192 8.08 24.77 -3.16
N GLY A 193 7.97 26.04 -3.60
CA GLY A 193 6.68 26.73 -3.71
C GLY A 193 5.74 26.09 -4.75
N THR A 194 6.31 25.62 -5.87
CA THR A 194 5.56 24.89 -6.91
C THR A 194 5.10 23.53 -6.39
N ALA A 195 5.93 22.81 -5.63
CA ALA A 195 5.55 21.55 -4.99
C ALA A 195 4.35 21.74 -4.04
N ARG A 196 4.40 22.76 -3.18
CA ARG A 196 3.28 23.11 -2.28
C ARG A 196 2.00 23.42 -3.04
N MET A 197 2.07 24.29 -4.05
CA MET A 197 0.89 24.66 -4.84
C MET A 197 0.34 23.48 -5.65
N THR A 198 1.21 22.63 -6.17
CA THR A 198 0.82 21.39 -6.86
C THR A 198 0.09 20.46 -5.90
N TRP A 199 0.59 20.30 -4.68
CA TRP A 199 -0.05 19.49 -3.65
C TRP A 199 -1.44 20.01 -3.27
N VAL A 200 -1.59 21.32 -3.03
CA VAL A 200 -2.90 21.93 -2.73
C VAL A 200 -3.93 21.63 -3.84
N ARG A 201 -3.52 21.84 -5.11
CA ARG A 201 -4.37 21.55 -6.28
C ARG A 201 -4.69 20.06 -6.40
N ALA A 202 -3.70 19.20 -6.12
CA ALA A 202 -3.87 17.76 -6.14
C ALA A 202 -4.88 17.30 -5.07
N ILE A 203 -4.82 17.84 -3.85
CA ILE A 203 -5.78 17.55 -2.78
C ILE A 203 -7.19 18.03 -3.15
N ALA A 204 -7.32 19.24 -3.70
CA ALA A 204 -8.61 19.73 -4.19
C ALA A 204 -9.20 18.79 -5.25
N LYS A 205 -8.38 18.40 -6.24
CA LYS A 205 -8.83 17.48 -7.29
C LYS A 205 -9.15 16.09 -6.75
N LEU A 206 -8.39 15.61 -5.77
CA LEU A 206 -8.65 14.33 -5.11
C LEU A 206 -9.98 14.35 -4.36
N LYS A 207 -10.38 15.49 -3.77
CA LYS A 207 -11.71 15.65 -3.15
C LYS A 207 -12.83 15.69 -4.19
N GLU A 208 -12.63 16.36 -5.31
CA GLU A 208 -13.61 16.39 -6.41
C GLU A 208 -13.93 14.99 -6.95
N VAL A 209 -12.91 14.14 -7.13
CA VAL A 209 -13.10 12.76 -7.63
C VAL A 209 -13.57 11.77 -6.56
N ALA A 210 -13.54 12.19 -5.29
CA ALA A 210 -14.02 11.43 -4.15
C ALA A 210 -15.50 11.72 -3.83
N ALA A 211 -16.02 12.85 -4.28
CA ALA A 211 -17.45 13.11 -4.21
C ALA A 211 -18.18 12.07 -5.07
N PRO A 212 -19.21 11.39 -4.55
CA PRO A 212 -20.05 10.53 -5.38
C PRO A 212 -20.59 11.38 -6.54
N ASP A 213 -20.55 10.83 -7.77
CA ASP A 213 -21.27 11.42 -8.88
C ASP A 213 -22.70 11.71 -8.39
N GLY A 214 -23.12 12.97 -8.57
CA GLY A 214 -24.32 13.52 -7.97
C GLY A 214 -25.51 12.57 -8.04
N GLN A 215 -26.11 12.34 -6.88
CA GLN A 215 -27.46 11.80 -6.76
C GLN A 215 -28.42 12.94 -6.47
#